data_AF-A0A5K0YQQ2-F1
#
_entry.id   AF-A0A5K0YQQ2-F1
#
_cell.length_a   1.000
_cell.length_b   1.000
_cell.length_c   1.000
_cell.angle_alpha   90.00
_cell.angle_beta   90.00
_cell.angle_gamma   90.00
#
_symmetry.space_group_name_H-M   'P 1'
#
loop_
_entity.id
_entity.type
_entity.pdbx_description
1 polymer ?
#
loop_
_entity_poly.entity_id
_entity_poly.type
_entity_poly.pdbx_seq_one_letter_code
_entity_poly.pdbx_strand_id
1 'polypeptide(L)' 'NEELNENGKSYLDGVGNVKVKVVDGCSLAAAVVMNNIPQGARQVLVCGRLTKTGYAVVRALCQRGTK' A
#
# COMPACT_ATOMS: atom_id res chain seq x y z
N ASN A 1 10.56 -5.21 0.19
CA ASN A 1 10.24 -4.80 -1.19
C ASN A 1 9.34 -5.85 -1.80
N GLU A 2 8.14 -5.46 -2.22
CA GLU A 2 7.34 -6.27 -3.14
C GLU A 2 7.81 -5.92 -4.55
N GLU A 3 8.32 -6.92 -5.27
CA GLU A 3 8.66 -6.77 -6.68
C GLU A 3 7.40 -6.77 -7.54
N LEU A 4 7.46 -6.07 -8.68
CA LEU A 4 6.40 -6.15 -9.68
C LEU A 4 6.22 -7.60 -10.14
N ASN A 5 4.97 -8.03 -10.30
CA ASN A 5 4.69 -9.31 -10.94
C ASN A 5 5.06 -9.25 -12.43
N GLU A 6 5.07 -10.41 -13.10
CA GLU A 6 5.45 -10.51 -14.51
C GLU A 6 4.63 -9.58 -15.41
N ASN A 7 3.33 -9.43 -15.13
CA ASN A 7 2.47 -8.49 -15.87
C ASN A 7 2.91 -7.02 -15.69
N GLY A 8 3.29 -6.64 -14.47
CA GLY A 8 3.81 -5.29 -14.16
C GLY A 8 5.17 -5.05 -14.81
N LYS A 9 6.02 -6.07 -14.88
CA LYS A 9 7.29 -6.04 -15.61
C LYS A 9 7.05 -5.87 -17.12
N SER A 10 6.20 -6.70 -17.72
CA SER A 10 5.86 -6.61 -19.15
C SER A 10 5.17 -5.29 -19.54
N TYR A 11 4.38 -4.68 -18.65
CA TYR A 11 3.81 -3.35 -18.88
C TYR A 11 4.90 -2.27 -19.01
N LEU A 12 5.93 -2.33 -18.17
CA LEU A 12 7.06 -1.39 -18.23
C LEU A 12 7.96 -1.61 -19.45
N ASP A 13 8.10 -2.85 -19.90
CA ASP A 13 8.92 -3.18 -21.08
C ASP A 13 8.25 -2.78 -22.40
N GLY A 14 6.91 -2.87 -22.48
CA GLY A 14 6.15 -2.63 -23.71
C GLY A 14 5.71 -1.18 -23.94
N VAL A 15 5.62 -0.38 -22.88
CA VAL A 15 5.23 1.04 -22.94
C VAL A 15 6.43 1.83 -22.42
N GLY A 16 7.12 2.61 -23.27
CA GLY A 16 8.42 3.25 -22.97
C GLY A 16 8.46 4.18 -21.73
N ASN A 17 9.14 5.32 -21.79
CA ASN A 17 9.22 6.24 -20.63
C ASN A 17 7.88 6.94 -20.34
N VAL A 18 6.91 6.22 -19.76
CA VAL A 18 5.63 6.76 -19.30
C VAL A 18 5.78 7.25 -17.86
N LYS A 19 5.27 8.45 -17.56
CA LYS A 19 5.19 8.98 -16.18
C LYS A 19 4.06 8.31 -15.38
N VAL A 20 3.96 6.99 -15.43
CA VAL A 20 2.91 6.22 -14.74
C VAL A 20 3.52 5.52 -13.54
N LYS A 21 2.89 5.68 -12.37
CA LYS A 21 3.27 4.95 -11.17
C LYS A 21 2.50 3.63 -11.11
N VAL A 22 3.20 2.51 -11.29
CA VAL A 22 2.64 1.18 -11.09
C VAL A 22 2.61 0.86 -9.60
N VAL A 23 1.47 0.37 -9.12
CA VAL A 23 1.27 -0.02 -7.72
C VAL A 23 0.49 -1.34 -7.67
N ASP A 24 0.75 -2.17 -6.67
CA ASP A 24 -0.13 -3.29 -6.36
C ASP A 24 -1.37 -2.82 -5.58
N GLY A 25 -2.43 -3.61 -5.63
CA GLY A 25 -3.71 -3.25 -4.99
C GLY A 25 -3.65 -3.14 -3.47
N CYS A 26 -2.78 -3.91 -2.79
CA CYS A 26 -2.66 -3.86 -1.33
C CYS A 26 -1.93 -2.57 -0.89
N SER A 27 -0.84 -2.21 -1.58
CA SER A 27 -0.13 -0.95 -1.33
C SER A 27 -0.98 0.27 -1.64
N LEU A 28 -1.79 0.23 -2.71
CA LEU A 28 -2.72 1.30 -3.04
C LEU A 28 -3.79 1.47 -1.93
N ALA A 29 -4.40 0.37 -1.50
CA ALA A 29 -5.37 0.39 -0.41
C ALA A 29 -4.75 0.91 0.90
N ALA A 30 -3.54 0.46 1.24
CA ALA A 30 -2.82 0.94 2.42
C ALA A 30 -2.57 2.46 2.33
N ALA A 31 -2.09 2.97 1.19
CA ALA A 31 -1.86 4.41 1.02
C ALA A 31 -3.15 5.24 1.19
N VAL A 32 -4.27 4.77 0.63
CA VAL A 32 -5.58 5.43 0.81
C VAL A 32 -5.98 5.45 2.28
N VAL A 33 -5.88 4.33 3.00
CA VAL A 33 -6.18 4.28 4.43
C VAL A 33 -5.29 5.25 5.22
N MET A 34 -3.98 5.24 4.96
CA MET A 34 -3.02 6.11 5.65
C MET A 34 -3.31 7.61 5.44
N ASN A 35 -3.71 7.99 4.22
CA ASN A 35 -4.06 9.38 3.89
C ASN A 35 -5.38 9.84 4.54
N ASN A 36 -6.28 8.92 4.88
CA ASN A 36 -7.56 9.25 5.50
C ASN A 36 -7.49 9.27 7.04
N ILE A 37 -6.41 8.80 7.65
CA ILE A 37 -6.24 8.85 9.11
C ILE A 37 -5.87 10.28 9.54
N PRO A 38 -6.65 10.91 10.44
CA PRO A 38 -6.38 12.27 10.92
C PRO A 38 -4.93 12.43 11.41
N GLN A 39 -4.30 13.57 11.11
CA GLN A 39 -2.89 13.81 11.43
C GLN A 39 -2.56 13.70 12.93
N GLY A 40 -3.55 13.92 13.82
CA GLY A 40 -3.39 13.79 15.28
C GLY A 40 -3.74 12.42 15.88
N ALA A 41 -4.12 11.43 15.06
CA ALA A 41 -4.48 10.10 15.57
C ALA A 41 -3.24 9.38 16.13
N ARG A 42 -3.26 9.10 17.44
CA ARG A 42 -2.18 8.36 18.13
C ARG A 42 -2.34 6.86 18.06
N GLN A 43 -3.57 6.37 17.93
CA GLN A 43 -3.91 4.95 17.95
C GLN A 43 -4.91 4.61 16.85
N VAL A 44 -4.74 3.45 16.21
CA VAL A 44 -5.69 2.92 15.22
C VAL A 44 -5.96 1.44 15.50
N LEU A 45 -7.23 1.10 15.74
CA LEU A 45 -7.65 -0.30 15.91
C LEU A 45 -8.00 -0.90 14.55
N VAL A 46 -7.29 -1.96 14.16
CA VAL A 46 -7.62 -2.76 12.97
C VAL A 46 -8.49 -3.93 13.38
N CYS A 47 -9.74 -3.94 12.92
CA CYS A 47 -10.71 -4.99 13.23
C CYS A 47 -10.88 -6.00 12.08
N GLY A 48 -11.32 -7.22 12.40
CA GLY A 48 -11.61 -8.27 11.41
C GLY A 48 -10.42 -9.19 11.12
N ARG A 49 -10.51 -9.97 10.02
CA ARG A 49 -9.48 -10.95 9.64
C ARG A 49 -8.31 -10.26 8.94
N LEU A 50 -7.08 -10.61 9.34
CA LEU A 50 -5.86 -10.15 8.68
C LEU A 50 -5.70 -10.81 7.30
N THR A 51 -6.11 -10.09 6.25
CA THR A 51 -5.88 -10.43 4.84
C THR A 51 -4.55 -9.86 4.36
N LYS A 52 -4.12 -10.16 3.12
CA LYS A 52 -2.93 -9.52 2.51
C LYS A 52 -3.01 -7.99 2.57
N THR A 53 -4.16 -7.43 2.25
CA THR A 53 -4.42 -5.99 2.36
C THR A 53 -4.37 -5.50 3.81
N GLY A 54 -4.99 -6.24 4.74
CA GLY A 54 -4.94 -5.91 6.17
C GLY A 54 -3.51 -5.89 6.71
N TYR A 55 -2.67 -6.84 6.30
CA TYR A 55 -1.26 -6.86 6.67
C TYR A 55 -0.50 -5.66 6.09
N ALA A 56 -0.77 -5.27 4.84
CA ALA A 56 -0.16 -4.07 4.24
C ALA A 56 -0.54 -2.79 5.00
N VAL A 57 -1.81 -2.66 5.42
CA VAL A 57 -2.29 -1.54 6.25
C VAL A 57 -1.60 -1.52 7.61
N VAL A 58 -1.58 -2.65 8.33
CA VAL A 58 -0.91 -2.76 9.64
C VAL A 58 0.57 -2.42 9.52
N ARG A 59 1.25 -2.95 8.49
CA ARG A 59 2.66 -2.65 8.22
C ARG A 59 2.88 -1.14 8.02
N ALA A 60 2.02 -0.48 7.24
CA ALA A 60 2.11 0.96 7.00
C ALA A 60 1.84 1.79 8.27
N LEU A 61 0.88 1.36 9.11
CA LEU A 61 0.59 1.99 10.41
C LEU A 61 1.79 1.90 11.36
N CYS A 62 2.39 0.72 11.48
CA CYS A 62 3.59 0.52 12.30
C CYS A 62 4.76 1.37 11.81
N GLN A 63 4.97 1.49 10.49
CA GLN A 63 6.02 2.34 9.91
C GLN A 63 5.78 3.83 10.14
N ARG A 64 4.52 4.30 10.16
CA ARG A 64 4.17 5.67 10.53
C ARG A 64 4.40 5.96 12.03
N GLY A 65 4.56 4.93 12.86
CA GLY A 65 4.62 5.06 14.32
C GLY A 65 3.25 5.30 14.96
N THR A 66 2.16 5.03 14.22
CA THR A 66 0.81 4.99 14.78
C THR A 66 0.67 3.68 15.54
N LYS A 67 0.29 3.78 16.83
CA LYS A 67 0.20 2.61 17.72
C LYS A 67 -1.10 1.83 17.54
#